data_AF-A0A7V7WXT9-F1
#
_entry.id   AF-A0A7V7WXT9-F1
#
_cell.length_a   1.000
_cell.length_b   1.000
_cell.length_c   1.000
_cell.angle_alpha   90.00
_cell.angle_beta   90.00
_cell.angle_gamma   90.00
#
_symmetry.space_group_name_H-M   'P 1'
#
loop_
_entity.id
_entity.type
_entity.pdbx_description
1 polymer ?
#
loop_
_entity_poly.entity_id
_entity_poly.type
_entity_poly.pdbx_seq_one_letter_code
_entity_poly.pdbx_strand_id
1 'polypeptide(L)'
;MRRRAPTALLSLPGRLALIDLRARGVACSAAVDAAGMPSDTLRFDRAACLAQAPTGALPPQPVWLLGALARSLMMVGALESALEQALRYAGERMQFGRPIGSNQAVQQPLALSAGDVAAARTATLAAAADAPSSARVDTPEAAFSIAVAKVRCGEAATHACAIAHQVHGAIGFTREHALHFATRRLWAWREQFGSDAWWAARLGALAIRAGGQRFWPSLTRRRFDDAAASAQAVTPRDISAPFAAQPHSARRSRGP
;
A
#
# COMPACT_ATOMS: atom_id res chain seq x y z
N MET A 1 3.42 -21.77 -9.02
CA MET A 1 4.24 -21.14 -7.96
C MET A 1 3.98 -21.88 -6.66
N ARG A 2 4.98 -22.58 -6.08
CA ARG A 2 4.78 -23.36 -4.83
C ARG A 2 4.60 -22.41 -3.64
N ARG A 3 3.47 -22.51 -2.93
CA ARG A 3 3.23 -21.76 -1.69
C ARG A 3 4.08 -22.35 -0.57
N ARG A 4 4.86 -21.52 0.11
CA ARG A 4 5.89 -21.96 1.06
C ARG A 4 5.57 -21.68 2.52
N ALA A 5 4.57 -20.85 2.83
CA ALA A 5 4.25 -20.50 4.21
C ALA A 5 3.60 -21.70 4.92
N PRO A 6 4.20 -22.23 6.00
CA PRO A 6 3.58 -23.29 6.81
C PRO A 6 2.60 -22.72 7.84
N THR A 7 2.69 -21.43 8.16
CA THR A 7 1.94 -20.79 9.24
C THR A 7 1.40 -19.42 8.82
N ALA A 8 0.29 -19.02 9.40
CA ALA A 8 -0.25 -17.67 9.29
C ALA A 8 -0.35 -16.99 10.67
N LEU A 9 0.00 -15.71 10.72
CA LEU A 9 -0.21 -14.86 11.89
C LEU A 9 -1.50 -14.06 11.70
N LEU A 10 -2.45 -14.24 12.61
CA LEU A 10 -3.75 -13.56 12.59
C LEU A 10 -3.81 -12.53 13.73
N SER A 11 -4.39 -11.38 13.42
CA SER A 11 -4.81 -10.42 14.44
C SER A 11 -6.29 -10.62 14.75
N LEU A 12 -6.58 -11.07 15.96
CA LEU A 12 -7.95 -11.19 16.49
C LEU A 12 -8.20 -10.07 17.51
N PRO A 13 -9.45 -9.80 17.91
CA PRO A 13 -9.72 -8.84 18.97
C PRO A 13 -8.96 -9.20 20.26
N GLY A 14 -8.05 -8.31 20.68
CA GLY A 14 -7.24 -8.42 21.90
C GLY A 14 -6.11 -9.46 21.90
N ARG A 15 -5.91 -10.22 20.81
CA ARG A 15 -4.88 -11.27 20.75
C ARG A 15 -4.32 -11.51 19.35
N LEU A 16 -3.11 -12.03 19.32
CA LEU A 16 -2.46 -12.60 18.14
C LEU A 16 -2.56 -14.13 18.19
N ALA A 17 -2.78 -14.75 17.04
CA ALA A 17 -2.81 -16.20 16.91
C ALA A 17 -1.92 -16.66 15.76
N LEU A 18 -1.11 -17.68 16.01
CA LEU A 18 -0.31 -18.38 15.00
C LEU A 18 -1.03 -19.68 14.63
N ILE A 19 -1.44 -19.79 13.37
CA ILE A 19 -2.22 -20.94 12.86
C ILE A 19 -1.33 -21.77 11.93
N ASP A 20 -1.35 -23.09 12.10
CA ASP A 20 -0.74 -24.02 11.15
C ASP A 20 -1.62 -24.12 9.89
N LEU A 21 -1.09 -23.74 8.73
CA LEU A 21 -1.82 -23.78 7.47
C LEU A 21 -2.02 -25.21 6.93
N ARG A 22 -1.38 -26.20 7.54
CA ARG A 22 -1.51 -27.63 7.21
C ARG A 22 -2.52 -28.35 8.11
N ALA A 23 -3.02 -27.68 9.14
CA ALA A 23 -3.97 -28.27 10.08
C ALA A 23 -5.33 -28.55 9.42
N ARG A 24 -6.05 -29.53 9.97
CA ARG A 24 -7.48 -29.71 9.67
C ARG A 24 -8.23 -28.41 10.00
N GLY A 25 -9.23 -28.09 9.19
CA GLY A 25 -10.01 -26.85 9.35
C GLY A 25 -9.43 -25.62 8.66
N VAL A 26 -8.28 -25.72 7.97
CA VAL A 26 -7.77 -24.66 7.08
C VAL A 26 -8.10 -24.98 5.64
N ALA A 27 -8.75 -24.05 4.94
CA ALA A 27 -8.91 -24.09 3.50
C ALA A 27 -8.20 -22.88 2.86
N CYS A 28 -7.44 -23.12 1.80
CA CYS A 28 -6.72 -22.09 1.06
C CYS A 28 -7.24 -22.06 -0.38
N SER A 29 -7.81 -20.92 -0.78
CA SER A 29 -8.09 -20.64 -2.18
C SER A 29 -6.92 -19.88 -2.77
N ALA A 30 -6.21 -20.54 -3.68
CA ALA A 30 -5.02 -20.00 -4.31
C ALA A 30 -5.37 -18.86 -5.27
N ALA A 31 -4.80 -17.67 -5.05
CA ALA A 31 -4.94 -16.55 -6.00
C ALA A 31 -3.63 -15.79 -6.20
N VAL A 32 -3.65 -14.88 -7.18
CA VAL A 32 -2.56 -13.95 -7.49
C VAL A 32 -3.10 -12.53 -7.55
N ASP A 33 -2.29 -11.56 -7.15
CA ASP A 33 -2.63 -10.14 -7.30
C ASP A 33 -2.40 -9.64 -8.73
N ALA A 34 -2.71 -8.36 -8.99
CA ALA A 34 -2.52 -7.72 -10.28
C ALA A 34 -1.05 -7.70 -10.75
N ALA A 35 -0.09 -7.87 -9.84
CA ALA A 35 1.33 -8.00 -10.14
C ALA A 35 1.76 -9.46 -10.43
N GLY A 36 0.84 -10.42 -10.35
CA GLY A 36 1.13 -11.85 -10.48
C GLY A 36 1.79 -12.44 -9.24
N MET A 37 1.78 -11.71 -8.11
CA MET A 37 2.33 -12.20 -6.86
C MET A 37 1.30 -13.05 -6.12
N PRO A 38 1.71 -14.09 -5.38
CA PRO A 38 0.81 -14.91 -4.57
C PRO A 38 -0.01 -14.05 -3.59
N SER A 39 -1.33 -14.14 -3.66
CA SER A 39 -2.27 -13.45 -2.77
C SER A 39 -3.45 -14.39 -2.50
N ASP A 40 -3.49 -15.04 -1.34
CA ASP A 40 -4.48 -16.10 -1.05
C ASP A 40 -5.64 -15.64 -0.22
N THR A 41 -6.74 -16.35 -0.38
CA THR A 41 -7.84 -16.33 0.58
C THR A 41 -7.75 -17.56 1.48
N LEU A 42 -7.64 -17.33 2.78
CA LEU A 42 -7.61 -18.39 3.80
C LEU A 42 -8.93 -18.40 4.56
N ARG A 43 -9.55 -19.58 4.67
CA ARG A 43 -10.73 -19.83 5.50
C ARG A 43 -10.33 -20.76 6.65
N PHE A 44 -10.72 -20.37 7.86
CA PHE A 44 -10.43 -21.12 9.08
C PHE A 44 -11.75 -21.59 9.70
N ASP A 45 -11.86 -22.89 9.99
CA ASP A 45 -12.98 -23.54 10.67
C ASP A 45 -12.41 -24.48 11.73
N ARG A 46 -12.43 -24.03 12.99
CA ARG A 46 -11.84 -24.74 14.14
C ARG A 46 -10.41 -25.24 13.87
N ALA A 47 -9.62 -24.44 13.15
CA ALA A 47 -8.23 -24.72 12.82
C ALA A 47 -7.36 -24.77 14.08
N ALA A 48 -6.34 -25.64 14.08
CA ALA A 48 -5.41 -25.75 15.19
C ALA A 48 -4.60 -24.46 15.36
N CYS A 49 -4.67 -23.87 16.56
CA CYS A 49 -3.86 -22.73 16.95
C CYS A 49 -2.54 -23.23 17.57
N LEU A 50 -1.41 -22.94 16.94
CA LEU A 50 -0.08 -23.34 17.42
C LEU A 50 0.32 -22.53 18.66
N ALA A 51 0.06 -21.23 18.63
CA ALA A 51 0.37 -20.32 19.72
C ALA A 51 -0.59 -19.12 19.69
N GLN A 52 -0.90 -18.57 20.85
CA GLN A 52 -1.62 -17.31 20.96
C GLN A 52 -1.01 -16.45 22.08
N ALA A 53 -1.09 -15.14 21.91
CA ALA A 53 -0.63 -14.18 22.90
C ALA A 53 -1.58 -12.97 22.94
N PRO A 54 -1.79 -12.35 24.11
CA PRO A 54 -2.50 -11.07 24.17
C PRO A 54 -1.75 -10.00 23.37
N THR A 55 -2.47 -9.06 22.77
CA THR A 55 -1.86 -7.95 22.02
C THR A 55 -1.05 -7.03 22.94
N GLY A 56 -1.41 -6.93 24.22
CA GLY A 56 -0.67 -6.15 25.21
C GLY A 56 -0.60 -4.67 24.86
N ALA A 57 0.59 -4.09 24.91
CA ALA A 57 0.84 -2.69 24.55
C ALA A 57 0.93 -2.41 23.04
N LEU A 58 0.78 -3.44 22.19
CA LEU A 58 0.78 -3.23 20.74
C LEU A 58 -0.48 -2.45 20.31
N PRO A 59 -0.38 -1.67 19.22
CA PRO A 59 -1.53 -0.95 18.69
C PRO A 59 -2.64 -1.90 18.23
N PRO A 60 -3.91 -1.46 18.19
CA PRO A 60 -5.02 -2.26 17.69
C PRO A 60 -4.75 -2.78 16.27
N GLN A 61 -5.05 -4.06 16.02
CA GLN A 61 -4.79 -4.74 14.75
C GLN A 61 -3.32 -4.65 14.28
N PRO A 62 -2.34 -5.11 15.08
CA PRO A 62 -0.92 -4.89 14.80
C PRO A 62 -0.45 -5.55 13.50
N VAL A 63 -1.04 -6.69 13.08
CA VAL A 63 -0.74 -7.31 11.78
C VAL A 63 -1.14 -6.39 10.62
N TRP A 64 -2.29 -5.71 10.73
CA TRP A 64 -2.75 -4.79 9.70
C TRP A 64 -1.86 -3.56 9.61
N LEU A 65 -1.53 -2.98 10.76
CA LEU A 65 -0.70 -1.80 10.84
C LEU A 65 0.73 -2.06 10.35
N LEU A 66 1.38 -3.13 10.83
CA LEU A 66 2.73 -3.50 10.40
C LEU A 66 2.76 -3.99 8.95
N GLY A 67 1.67 -4.61 8.47
CA GLY A 67 1.49 -4.93 7.06
C GLY A 67 1.43 -3.69 6.18
N ALA A 68 0.75 -2.62 6.62
CA ALA A 68 0.74 -1.34 5.93
C ALA A 68 2.14 -0.71 5.87
N LEU A 69 2.89 -0.74 6.98
CA LEU A 69 4.29 -0.29 7.00
C LEU A 69 5.17 -1.09 6.04
N ALA A 70 5.07 -2.41 6.06
CA ALA A 70 5.81 -3.29 5.16
C ALA A 70 5.49 -2.99 3.69
N ARG A 71 4.22 -2.76 3.35
CA ARG A 71 3.83 -2.34 2.00
C ARG A 71 4.36 -0.96 1.64
N SER A 72 4.33 0.02 2.53
CA SER A 72 4.92 1.34 2.27
C SER A 72 6.41 1.23 1.96
N LEU A 73 7.18 0.44 2.73
CA LEU A 73 8.61 0.18 2.46
C LEU A 73 8.84 -0.43 1.08
N MET A 74 8.06 -1.45 0.71
CA MET A 74 8.15 -2.08 -0.61
C MET A 74 7.75 -1.12 -1.74
N MET A 75 6.71 -0.31 -1.52
CA MET A 75 6.24 0.68 -2.49
C MET A 75 7.29 1.76 -2.74
N VAL A 76 8.00 2.22 -1.71
CA VAL A 76 9.12 3.18 -1.88
C VAL A 76 10.19 2.62 -2.82
N GLY A 77 10.62 1.37 -2.64
CA GLY A 77 11.61 0.76 -3.54
C GLY A 77 11.09 0.62 -4.98
N ALA A 78 9.80 0.30 -5.16
CA ALA A 78 9.20 0.24 -6.49
C ALA A 78 9.03 1.63 -7.13
N LEU A 79 8.73 2.65 -6.34
CA LEU A 79 8.66 4.06 -6.75
C LEU A 79 10.03 4.56 -7.23
N GLU A 80 11.08 4.34 -6.43
CA GLU A 80 12.46 4.67 -6.79
C GLU A 80 12.88 3.97 -8.09
N SER A 81 12.57 2.67 -8.23
CA SER A 81 12.88 1.93 -9.45
C SER A 81 12.14 2.45 -10.70
N ALA A 82 10.88 2.85 -10.57
CA ALA A 82 10.11 3.42 -11.69
C ALA A 82 10.67 4.79 -12.11
N LEU A 83 11.02 5.63 -11.13
CA LEU A 83 11.65 6.93 -11.38
C LEU A 83 13.01 6.78 -12.05
N GLU A 84 13.86 5.87 -11.55
CA GLU A 84 15.19 5.63 -12.10
C GLU A 84 15.11 5.16 -13.56
N GLN A 85 14.21 4.23 -13.87
CA GLN A 85 13.98 3.78 -15.25
C GLN A 85 13.52 4.92 -16.15
N ALA A 86 12.60 5.77 -15.67
CA ALA A 86 12.11 6.92 -16.42
C ALA A 86 13.20 7.97 -16.68
N LEU A 87 14.02 8.30 -15.68
CA LEU A 87 15.15 9.21 -15.81
C LEU A 87 16.19 8.67 -16.82
N ARG A 88 16.50 7.37 -16.73
CA ARG A 88 17.43 6.71 -17.64
C ARG A 88 16.92 6.76 -19.09
N TYR A 89 15.68 6.32 -19.31
CA TYR A 89 15.07 6.36 -20.64
C TYR A 89 15.00 7.79 -21.19
N ALA A 90 14.70 8.78 -20.34
CA ALA A 90 14.67 10.18 -20.75
C ALA A 90 16.05 10.71 -21.19
N GLY A 91 17.14 10.22 -20.60
CA GLY A 91 18.51 10.56 -20.97
C GLY A 91 19.02 9.83 -22.21
N GLU A 92 18.58 8.60 -22.44
CA GLU A 92 19.05 7.76 -23.55
C GLU A 92 18.24 7.96 -24.85
N ARG A 93 16.94 8.24 -24.73
CA ARG A 93 16.05 8.35 -25.91
C ARG A 93 16.27 9.68 -26.63
N MET A 94 16.71 9.59 -27.88
CA MET A 94 16.90 10.75 -28.77
C MET A 94 15.65 11.03 -29.61
N GLN A 95 15.11 12.24 -29.54
CA GLN A 95 14.09 12.76 -30.47
C GLN A 95 14.34 14.24 -30.74
N PHE A 96 14.02 14.70 -31.95
CA PHE A 96 14.26 16.09 -32.35
C PHE A 96 15.72 16.53 -32.13
N GLY A 97 16.66 15.63 -32.39
CA GLY A 97 18.11 15.90 -32.32
C GLY A 97 18.72 15.93 -30.92
N ARG A 98 17.97 15.62 -29.85
CA ARG A 98 18.46 15.69 -28.46
C ARG A 98 17.79 14.64 -27.55
N PRO A 99 18.32 14.36 -26.35
CA PRO A 99 17.63 13.52 -25.37
C PRO A 99 16.27 14.09 -25.01
N ILE A 100 15.23 13.24 -24.90
CA ILE A 100 13.87 13.71 -24.56
C ILE A 100 13.83 14.39 -23.19
N GLY A 101 14.73 14.04 -22.27
CA GLY A 101 14.90 14.67 -20.97
C GLY A 101 15.37 16.13 -21.01
N SER A 102 15.71 16.67 -22.18
CA SER A 102 15.97 18.11 -22.37
C SER A 102 14.71 18.94 -22.69
N ASN A 103 13.57 18.27 -22.88
CA ASN A 103 12.28 18.93 -23.10
C ASN A 103 11.59 19.21 -21.75
N GLN A 104 11.17 20.45 -21.51
CA GLN A 104 10.47 20.83 -20.28
C GLN A 104 9.20 20.00 -20.04
N ALA A 105 8.50 19.59 -21.11
CA ALA A 105 7.32 18.72 -21.01
C ALA A 105 7.62 17.32 -20.43
N VAL A 106 8.89 16.90 -20.43
CA VAL A 106 9.38 15.66 -19.79
C VAL A 106 10.01 15.96 -18.43
N GLN A 107 10.78 17.04 -18.32
CA GLN A 107 11.46 17.45 -17.08
C GLN A 107 10.48 17.78 -15.96
N GLN A 108 9.43 18.55 -16.25
CA GLN A 108 8.49 19.01 -15.21
C GLN A 108 7.76 17.83 -14.54
N PRO A 109 7.15 16.88 -15.28
CA PRO A 109 6.57 15.69 -14.66
C PRO A 109 7.60 14.85 -13.89
N LEU A 110 8.80 14.64 -14.43
CA LEU A 110 9.85 13.89 -13.73
C LEU A 110 10.27 14.54 -12.41
N ALA A 111 10.35 15.87 -12.36
CA ALA A 111 10.64 16.61 -11.14
C ALA A 111 9.51 16.47 -10.09
N LEU A 112 8.24 16.53 -10.52
CA LEU A 112 7.09 16.27 -9.64
C LEU A 112 7.12 14.84 -9.10
N SER A 113 7.36 13.86 -9.97
CA SER A 113 7.50 12.45 -9.58
C SER A 113 8.64 12.26 -8.57
N ALA A 114 9.77 12.94 -8.75
CA ALA A 114 10.89 12.88 -7.81
C ALA A 114 10.52 13.47 -6.44
N GLY A 115 9.76 14.57 -6.41
CA GLY A 115 9.23 15.15 -5.17
C GLY A 115 8.27 14.20 -4.45
N ASP A 116 7.36 13.55 -5.17
CA ASP A 116 6.43 12.57 -4.62
C ASP A 116 7.16 11.35 -4.03
N VAL A 117 8.16 10.81 -4.74
CA VAL A 117 9.00 9.70 -4.29
C VAL A 117 9.76 10.09 -3.02
N ALA A 118 10.36 11.28 -2.98
CA ALA A 118 11.09 11.78 -1.82
C ALA A 118 10.17 11.94 -0.59
N ALA A 119 8.96 12.46 -0.78
CA ALA A 119 7.97 12.60 0.27
C ALA A 119 7.50 11.24 0.81
N ALA A 120 7.20 10.29 -0.09
CA ALA A 120 6.81 8.92 0.28
C ALA A 120 7.91 8.20 1.06
N ARG A 121 9.17 8.33 0.60
CA ARG A 121 10.35 7.77 1.28
C ARG A 121 10.52 8.36 2.67
N THR A 122 10.44 9.68 2.80
CA THR A 122 10.62 10.39 4.08
C THR A 122 9.56 9.98 5.09
N ALA A 123 8.28 9.97 4.68
CA ALA A 123 7.18 9.53 5.53
C ALA A 123 7.33 8.07 5.96
N THR A 124 7.76 7.19 5.05
CA THR A 124 7.95 5.76 5.33
C THR A 124 9.12 5.50 6.28
N LEU A 125 10.23 6.24 6.15
CA LEU A 125 11.35 6.13 7.08
C LEU A 125 10.98 6.63 8.48
N ALA A 126 10.22 7.73 8.59
CA ALA A 126 9.68 8.18 9.87
C ALA A 126 8.74 7.12 10.49
N ALA A 127 7.87 6.51 9.69
CA ALA A 127 7.00 5.44 10.14
C ALA A 127 7.76 4.19 10.61
N ALA A 128 8.86 3.84 9.93
CA ALA A 128 9.73 2.74 10.35
C ALA A 128 10.45 3.04 11.67
N ALA A 129 10.88 4.29 11.89
CA ALA A 129 11.51 4.73 13.14
C ALA A 129 10.54 4.74 14.33
N ASP A 130 9.26 5.03 14.08
CA ASP A 130 8.20 4.98 15.10
C ASP A 130 7.62 3.57 15.28
N ALA A 131 7.99 2.57 14.46
CA ALA A 131 7.38 1.26 14.53
C ALA A 131 7.74 0.50 15.83
N PRO A 132 6.80 -0.29 16.40
CA PRO A 132 7.09 -1.07 17.59
C PRO A 132 8.18 -2.12 17.31
N SER A 133 9.05 -2.32 18.28
CA SER A 133 10.14 -3.30 18.26
C SER A 133 10.27 -4.03 19.60
N SER A 134 11.12 -5.06 19.66
CA SER A 134 11.43 -5.73 20.93
C SER A 134 12.02 -4.78 21.98
N ALA A 135 12.69 -3.70 21.55
CA ALA A 135 13.28 -2.68 22.42
C ALA A 135 12.30 -1.55 22.78
N ARG A 136 11.27 -1.31 21.97
CA ARG A 136 10.27 -0.24 22.17
C ARG A 136 8.90 -0.71 21.70
N VAL A 137 8.13 -1.26 22.63
CA VAL A 137 6.79 -1.80 22.34
C VAL A 137 5.73 -0.69 22.37
N ASP A 138 5.89 0.31 23.25
CA ASP A 138 5.00 1.47 23.33
C ASP A 138 5.44 2.55 22.34
N THR A 139 4.68 2.65 21.25
CA THR A 139 4.93 3.55 20.13
C THR A 139 3.63 4.24 19.72
N PRO A 140 3.17 5.23 20.51
CA PRO A 140 1.86 5.83 20.27
C PRO A 140 1.81 6.66 18.97
N GLU A 141 2.96 7.05 18.40
CA GLU A 141 3.07 7.71 17.11
C GLU A 141 2.94 6.75 15.92
N ALA A 142 3.19 5.44 16.12
CA ALA A 142 3.30 4.46 15.03
C ALA A 142 2.06 4.45 14.13
N ALA A 143 0.87 4.46 14.72
CA ALA A 143 -0.38 4.42 13.98
C ALA A 143 -0.54 5.63 13.04
N PHE A 144 -0.17 6.82 13.51
CA PHE A 144 -0.22 8.04 12.73
C PHE A 144 0.83 8.03 11.61
N SER A 145 2.09 7.77 11.94
CA SER A 145 3.18 7.82 10.96
C SER A 145 3.01 6.76 9.87
N ILE A 146 2.56 5.55 10.20
CA ILE A 146 2.27 4.50 9.22
C ILE A 146 1.10 4.87 8.31
N ALA A 147 0.05 5.49 8.86
CA ALA A 147 -1.06 5.99 8.06
C ALA A 147 -0.59 7.05 7.05
N VAL A 148 0.19 8.04 7.50
CA VAL A 148 0.78 9.07 6.63
C VAL A 148 1.67 8.43 5.56
N ALA A 149 2.54 7.48 5.92
CA ALA A 149 3.38 6.77 4.97
C ALA A 149 2.56 6.06 3.89
N LYS A 150 1.47 5.37 4.27
CA LYS A 150 0.62 4.66 3.33
C LYS A 150 -0.12 5.60 2.37
N VAL A 151 -0.61 6.75 2.87
CA VAL A 151 -1.20 7.81 2.05
C VAL A 151 -0.18 8.33 1.04
N ARG A 152 0.99 8.77 1.50
CA ARG A 152 2.04 9.33 0.61
C ARG A 152 2.52 8.32 -0.43
N CYS A 153 2.67 7.04 -0.07
CA CYS A 153 3.03 6.00 -1.02
C CYS A 153 1.93 5.75 -2.07
N GLY A 154 0.65 5.74 -1.69
CA GLY A 154 -0.46 5.54 -2.63
C GLY A 154 -0.67 6.71 -3.59
N GLU A 155 -0.56 7.94 -3.09
CA GLU A 155 -0.57 9.16 -3.92
C GLU A 155 0.59 9.12 -4.93
N ALA A 156 1.82 8.92 -4.44
CA ALA A 156 3.01 8.84 -5.29
C ALA A 156 2.91 7.70 -6.31
N ALA A 157 2.35 6.54 -5.95
CA ALA A 157 2.15 5.42 -6.87
C ALA A 157 1.26 5.81 -8.07
N THR A 158 0.26 6.67 -7.85
CA THR A 158 -0.63 7.14 -8.92
C THR A 158 0.13 8.01 -9.91
N HIS A 159 0.80 9.06 -9.42
CA HIS A 159 1.50 10.02 -10.26
C HIS A 159 2.73 9.40 -10.93
N ALA A 160 3.59 8.74 -10.15
CA ALA A 160 4.85 8.20 -10.66
C ALA A 160 4.64 7.11 -11.71
N CYS A 161 3.61 6.25 -11.57
CA CYS A 161 3.28 5.27 -12.61
C CYS A 161 2.84 5.95 -13.90
N ALA A 162 1.94 6.95 -13.82
CA ALA A 162 1.46 7.67 -14.99
C ALA A 162 2.60 8.38 -15.73
N ILE A 163 3.46 9.07 -14.97
CA ILE A 163 4.61 9.80 -15.51
C ILE A 163 5.64 8.84 -16.11
N ALA A 164 5.98 7.75 -15.41
CA ALA A 164 6.94 6.78 -15.93
C ALA A 164 6.45 6.15 -17.24
N HIS A 165 5.18 5.76 -17.34
CA HIS A 165 4.61 5.24 -18.58
C HIS A 165 4.59 6.28 -19.70
N GLN A 166 4.22 7.54 -19.39
CA GLN A 166 4.23 8.63 -20.36
C GLN A 166 5.64 8.89 -20.92
N VAL A 167 6.67 8.88 -20.07
CA VAL A 167 8.07 9.08 -20.48
C VAL A 167 8.54 7.98 -21.44
N HIS A 168 8.16 6.72 -21.18
CA HIS A 168 8.51 5.61 -22.06
C HIS A 168 7.65 5.58 -23.34
N GLY A 169 6.43 6.09 -23.30
CA GLY A 169 5.48 5.98 -24.41
C GLY A 169 5.08 4.51 -24.64
N ALA A 170 4.90 4.11 -25.90
CA ALA A 170 4.38 2.78 -26.25
C ALA A 170 5.21 1.61 -25.66
N ILE A 171 6.55 1.73 -25.61
CA ILE A 171 7.41 0.67 -25.07
C ILE A 171 7.17 0.43 -23.56
N GLY A 172 6.74 1.45 -22.82
CA GLY A 172 6.45 1.33 -21.38
C GLY A 172 5.28 0.39 -21.07
N PHE A 173 4.37 0.19 -22.04
CA PHE A 173 3.19 -0.66 -21.90
C PHE A 173 3.43 -2.11 -22.32
N THR A 174 4.58 -2.42 -22.93
CA THR A 174 4.85 -3.77 -23.42
C THR A 174 5.38 -4.67 -22.31
N ARG A 175 5.32 -6.00 -22.51
CA ARG A 175 5.79 -6.97 -21.51
C ARG A 175 7.31 -7.12 -21.50
N GLU A 176 7.96 -6.72 -22.57
CA GLU A 176 9.41 -6.79 -22.77
C GLU A 176 10.13 -5.72 -21.94
N HIS A 177 9.49 -4.57 -21.70
CA HIS A 177 10.08 -3.51 -20.90
C HIS A 177 9.90 -3.74 -19.40
N ALA A 178 10.97 -3.63 -18.61
CA ALA A 178 10.97 -3.97 -17.18
C ALA A 178 10.09 -3.05 -16.30
N LEU A 179 9.64 -1.90 -16.80
CA LEU A 179 8.82 -0.92 -16.05
C LEU A 179 7.56 -1.54 -15.44
N HIS A 180 6.96 -2.52 -16.13
CA HIS A 180 5.75 -3.18 -15.65
C HIS A 180 5.96 -3.91 -14.31
N PHE A 181 7.19 -4.34 -13.99
CA PHE A 181 7.50 -5.00 -12.73
C PHE A 181 7.36 -4.07 -11.53
N ALA A 182 7.75 -2.80 -11.67
CA ALA A 182 7.58 -1.80 -10.63
C ALA A 182 6.12 -1.33 -10.58
N THR A 183 5.56 -0.93 -11.73
CA THR A 183 4.25 -0.29 -11.78
C THR A 183 3.09 -1.23 -11.43
N ARG A 184 3.11 -2.50 -11.86
CA ARG A 184 2.06 -3.47 -11.44
C ARG A 184 2.10 -3.76 -9.95
N ARG A 185 3.29 -3.80 -9.34
CA ARG A 185 3.45 -3.99 -7.89
C ARG A 185 2.94 -2.78 -7.11
N LEU A 186 3.22 -1.57 -7.57
CA LEU A 186 2.64 -0.35 -7.00
C LEU A 186 1.11 -0.38 -7.01
N TRP A 187 0.50 -0.76 -8.14
CA TRP A 187 -0.95 -0.91 -8.27
C TRP A 187 -1.52 -2.02 -7.38
N ALA A 188 -0.82 -3.14 -7.20
CA ALA A 188 -1.28 -4.21 -6.33
C ALA A 188 -1.14 -3.85 -4.84
N TRP A 189 -0.02 -3.23 -4.45
CA TRP A 189 0.30 -2.98 -3.04
C TRP A 189 -0.38 -1.74 -2.47
N ARG A 190 -0.79 -0.78 -3.31
CA ARG A 190 -1.52 0.40 -2.83
C ARG A 190 -2.85 0.06 -2.17
N GLU A 191 -3.50 -1.05 -2.55
CA GLU A 191 -4.77 -1.50 -1.95
C GLU A 191 -4.58 -2.41 -0.73
N GLN A 192 -3.38 -2.97 -0.56
CA GLN A 192 -3.11 -3.93 0.51
C GLN A 192 -2.87 -3.24 1.84
N PHE A 193 -3.45 -3.81 2.90
CA PHE A 193 -3.42 -3.25 4.26
C PHE A 193 -3.99 -1.82 4.34
N GLY A 194 -4.99 -1.54 3.50
CA GLY A 194 -5.71 -0.28 3.44
C GLY A 194 -5.18 0.63 2.33
N SER A 195 -6.10 1.19 1.54
CA SER A 195 -5.81 2.16 0.50
C SER A 195 -5.40 3.52 1.07
N ASP A 196 -4.77 4.36 0.24
CA ASP A 196 -4.48 5.75 0.61
C ASP A 196 -5.75 6.49 1.05
N ALA A 197 -6.85 6.37 0.31
CA ALA A 197 -8.14 6.94 0.70
C ALA A 197 -8.64 6.44 2.07
N TRP A 198 -8.47 5.16 2.38
CA TRP A 198 -8.88 4.60 3.67
C TRP A 198 -8.07 5.19 4.83
N TRP A 199 -6.75 5.25 4.69
CA TRP A 199 -5.87 5.82 5.71
C TRP A 199 -6.06 7.33 5.87
N ALA A 200 -6.27 8.06 4.77
CA ALA A 200 -6.60 9.48 4.78
C ALA A 200 -7.92 9.75 5.50
N ALA A 201 -8.97 8.97 5.20
CA ALA A 201 -10.27 9.08 5.88
C ALA A 201 -10.15 8.79 7.38
N ARG A 202 -9.36 7.79 7.77
CA ARG A 202 -9.08 7.49 9.17
C ARG A 202 -8.37 8.63 9.89
N LEU A 203 -7.32 9.19 9.30
CA LEU A 203 -6.61 10.35 9.86
C LEU A 203 -7.53 11.57 9.97
N GLY A 204 -8.34 11.83 8.95
CA GLY A 204 -9.33 12.91 8.95
C GLY A 204 -10.37 12.74 10.06
N ALA A 205 -10.91 11.54 10.25
CA ALA A 205 -11.85 11.26 11.33
C ALA A 205 -11.22 11.50 12.72
N LEU A 206 -9.96 11.11 12.92
CA LEU A 206 -9.23 11.37 14.16
C LEU A 206 -9.00 12.87 14.40
N ALA A 207 -8.59 13.59 13.35
CA ALA A 207 -8.40 15.04 13.39
C ALA A 207 -9.69 15.79 13.74
N ILE A 208 -10.82 15.40 13.13
CA ILE A 208 -12.15 15.98 13.41
C ILE A 208 -12.54 15.73 14.87
N ARG A 209 -12.35 14.51 15.37
CA ARG A 209 -12.66 14.14 16.77
C ARG A 209 -11.80 14.89 17.78
N ALA A 210 -10.54 15.15 17.47
CA ALA A 210 -9.65 15.93 18.33
C ALA A 210 -10.15 17.37 18.51
N GLY A 211 -10.87 17.90 17.52
CA GLY A 211 -11.39 19.27 17.50
C GLY A 211 -10.30 20.30 17.15
N GLY A 212 -10.74 21.48 16.72
CA GLY A 212 -9.84 22.51 16.16
C GLY A 212 -8.72 22.94 17.11
N GLN A 213 -8.98 23.04 18.42
CA GLN A 213 -7.97 23.45 19.40
C GLN A 213 -6.85 22.41 19.59
N ARG A 214 -7.16 21.12 19.42
CA ARG A 214 -6.17 20.04 19.59
C ARG A 214 -5.54 19.59 18.28
N PHE A 215 -6.05 20.04 17.14
CA PHE A 215 -5.55 19.66 15.82
C PHE A 215 -4.04 19.90 15.68
N TRP A 216 -3.58 21.14 15.86
CA TRP A 216 -2.17 21.49 15.68
C TRP A 216 -1.26 20.81 16.71
N PRO A 217 -1.56 20.82 18.02
CA PRO A 217 -0.75 20.07 19.00
C PRO A 217 -0.64 18.57 18.69
N SER A 218 -1.74 17.93 18.27
CA SER A 218 -1.75 16.52 17.89
C SER A 218 -0.96 16.23 16.63
N LEU A 219 -1.05 17.11 15.62
CA LEU A 219 -0.27 16.98 14.39
C LEU A 219 1.23 17.12 14.65
N THR A 220 1.64 18.12 15.45
CA THR A 220 3.04 18.33 15.83
C THR A 220 3.59 17.16 16.65
N ARG A 221 2.77 16.58 17.55
CA ARG A 221 3.13 15.35 18.27
C ARG A 221 3.04 14.09 17.42
N ARG A 222 2.48 14.18 16.20
CA ARG A 222 2.24 13.05 15.29
C ARG A 222 1.37 11.98 15.94
N ARG A 223 0.36 12.41 16.68
CA ARG A 223 -0.57 11.55 17.43
C ARG A 223 -1.90 12.26 17.65
N PHE A 224 -2.97 11.65 17.14
CA PHE A 224 -4.34 11.96 17.54
C PHE A 224 -4.80 10.93 18.55
N ASP A 225 -5.25 11.36 19.72
CA ASP A 225 -5.73 10.44 20.75
C ASP A 225 -7.03 9.77 20.32
N ASP A 226 -7.05 8.45 20.43
CA ASP A 226 -8.17 7.63 20.03
C ASP A 226 -8.87 7.09 21.28
N ALA A 227 -9.55 7.96 22.01
CA ALA A 227 -10.28 7.59 23.23
C ALA A 227 -11.43 6.58 22.96
N ALA A 228 -11.75 6.27 21.69
CA ALA A 228 -12.91 5.45 21.30
C ALA A 228 -12.59 4.25 20.37
N ALA A 229 -11.36 4.05 19.88
CA ALA A 229 -11.07 2.95 18.94
C ALA A 229 -10.84 1.57 19.54
N SER A 230 -10.95 1.42 20.86
CA SER A 230 -10.98 0.10 21.49
C SER A 230 -12.21 -0.73 21.09
N ALA A 231 -13.24 -0.14 20.47
CA ALA A 231 -14.55 -0.78 20.26
C ALA A 231 -14.98 -1.06 18.81
N GLN A 232 -14.32 -0.54 17.77
CA GLN A 232 -14.79 -0.74 16.39
C GLN A 232 -13.69 -1.31 15.49
N ALA A 233 -13.66 -2.65 15.42
CA ALA A 233 -13.05 -3.36 14.31
C ALA A 233 -13.88 -3.10 13.04
N VAL A 234 -13.69 -1.93 12.43
CA VAL A 234 -14.11 -1.73 11.04
C VAL A 234 -13.04 -2.40 10.19
N THR A 235 -13.23 -3.70 9.95
CA THR A 235 -12.57 -4.39 8.85
C THR A 235 -12.93 -3.64 7.56
N PRO A 236 -11.96 -3.26 6.72
CA PRO A 236 -12.27 -2.72 5.40
C PRO A 236 -13.22 -3.68 4.68
N ARG A 237 -14.22 -3.14 3.96
CA ARG A 237 -15.05 -3.95 3.07
C ARG A 237 -14.15 -4.82 2.21
N ASP A 238 -14.56 -6.07 2.05
CA ASP A 238 -13.93 -7.11 1.24
C ASP A 238 -13.44 -6.53 -0.11
N ILE A 239 -12.16 -6.17 -0.19
CA ILE A 239 -11.53 -5.62 -1.42
C ILE A 239 -11.20 -6.75 -2.41
N SER A 240 -11.57 -7.99 -2.05
CA SER A 240 -11.45 -9.21 -2.85
C SER A 240 -12.40 -9.24 -4.06
N ALA A 241 -13.37 -8.32 -4.15
CA ALA A 241 -14.18 -8.19 -5.35
C ALA A 241 -13.28 -7.70 -6.49
N PRO A 242 -13.04 -8.49 -7.55
CA PRO A 242 -12.42 -7.95 -8.75
C PRO A 242 -13.25 -6.75 -9.19
N PHE A 243 -12.60 -5.72 -9.72
CA PHE A 243 -13.28 -4.64 -10.42
C PHE A 243 -14.07 -5.32 -11.56
N ALA A 244 -15.35 -5.61 -11.32
CA ALA A 244 -16.20 -6.24 -12.31
C ALA A 244 -16.27 -5.21 -13.45
N ALA A 245 -15.63 -5.53 -14.57
CA ALA A 245 -15.87 -4.81 -15.80
C ALA A 245 -17.38 -4.83 -15.99
N GLN A 246 -18.01 -3.65 -15.91
CA GLN A 246 -19.42 -3.52 -16.22
C GLN A 246 -19.61 -4.10 -17.62
N PRO A 247 -20.54 -5.04 -17.83
CA PRO A 247 -20.80 -5.53 -19.18
C PRO A 247 -21.23 -4.32 -20.00
N HIS A 248 -20.42 -3.97 -21.01
CA HIS A 248 -20.85 -3.06 -22.05
C HIS A 248 -22.13 -3.63 -22.64
N SER A 249 -23.25 -3.01 -22.30
CA SER A 249 -24.54 -3.33 -22.91
C SER A 249 -24.36 -3.14 -24.41
N ALA A 250 -24.56 -4.24 -25.15
CA ALA A 250 -24.56 -4.22 -26.60
C ALA A 250 -25.50 -3.11 -27.06
N ARG A 251 -24.94 -2.10 -27.73
CA ARG A 251 -25.69 -1.14 -28.53
C ARG A 251 -26.56 -1.96 -29.46
N ARG A 252 -27.88 -1.96 -29.21
CA ARG A 252 -28.85 -2.46 -30.19
C ARG A 252 -28.66 -1.63 -31.46
N SER A 253 -28.23 -2.29 -32.52
CA SER A 253 -28.35 -1.81 -33.89
C SER A 253 -29.82 -1.51 -34.15
N ARG A 254 -30.17 -0.23 -34.25
CA ARG A 254 -31.28 0.16 -35.11
C ARG A 254 -30.72 0.19 -36.52
N GLY A 255 -31.04 -0.84 -37.29
CA GLY A 255 -30.84 -0.86 -38.73
C GLY A 255 -31.71 0.21 -39.42
N PRO A 256 -31.38 0.52 -40.69
CA PRO A 256 -31.93 1.65 -41.44
C PRO A 256 -33.44 1.56 -41.67
#